data_AF-A0A7S1UNC1-F1
#
_entry.id   AF-A0A7S1UNC1-F1
#
_cell.length_a   1.000
_cell.length_b   1.000
_cell.length_c   1.000
_cell.angle_alpha   90.00
_cell.angle_beta   90.00
_cell.angle_gamma   90.00
#
_symmetry.space_group_name_H-M   'P 1'
#
loop_
_entity.id
_entity.type
_entity.pdbx_description
1 polymer ?
#
loop_
_entity_poly.entity_id
_entity_poly.type
_entity_poly.pdbx_seq_one_letter_code
_entity_poly.pdbx_strand_id
1 'polypeptide(L)'
;EDVYFVHSYYAPLTEQNKEWILTSTTYSNQRFISGVQRGCVCATQFHPEKSGETGLHVLKGFFEAIESGTLAETIKLEPNLDIPTQLVKRVVVALDVRTNDHGDLV
;
A
#
# COMPACT_ATOMS: atom_id res chain seq x y z
N GLU A 1 -2.92 -9.70 -5.00
CA GLU A 1 -2.93 -9.26 -3.60
C GLU A 1 -3.58 -7.90 -3.48
N ASP A 2 -4.35 -7.70 -2.41
CA ASP A 2 -5.11 -6.48 -2.16
C ASP A 2 -4.43 -5.62 -1.07
N VAL A 3 -4.47 -4.31 -1.24
CA VAL A 3 -3.94 -3.33 -0.27
C VAL A 3 -4.91 -2.16 -0.09
N TYR A 4 -4.82 -1.46 1.04
CA TYR A 4 -5.79 -0.45 1.45
C TYR A 4 -5.34 0.98 1.10
N PHE A 5 -6.13 1.67 0.27
CA PHE A 5 -5.96 3.09 -0.05
C PHE A 5 -7.13 3.92 0.50
N VAL A 6 -6.84 5.15 0.99
CA VAL A 6 -7.85 6.08 1.53
C VAL A 6 -7.48 7.54 1.27
N HIS A 7 -7.33 7.91 -0.01
CA HIS A 7 -6.78 9.21 -0.41
C HIS A 7 -7.58 9.86 -1.54
N SER A 8 -7.67 11.20 -1.52
CA SER A 8 -8.27 11.99 -2.61
C SER A 8 -7.24 12.46 -3.65
N TYR A 9 -5.97 12.57 -3.26
CA TYR A 9 -4.87 13.01 -4.11
C TYR A 9 -3.90 11.87 -4.38
N TYR A 10 -3.22 11.93 -5.50
CA TYR A 10 -2.23 10.93 -5.92
C TYR A 10 -1.12 11.59 -6.75
N ALA A 11 0.04 10.93 -6.82
CA ALA A 11 1.13 11.33 -7.71
C ALA A 11 0.96 10.67 -9.09
N PRO A 12 0.80 11.45 -10.19
CA PRO A 12 0.73 10.88 -11.54
C PRO A 12 2.10 10.33 -11.97
N LEU A 13 2.09 9.39 -12.91
CA LEU A 13 3.33 8.92 -13.54
C LEU A 13 3.78 9.97 -14.56
N THR A 14 5.01 10.46 -14.44
CA THR A 14 5.60 11.41 -15.37
C THR A 14 7.05 11.05 -15.67
N GLU A 15 7.61 11.54 -16.77
CA GLU A 15 9.03 11.28 -17.07
C GLU A 15 9.97 11.85 -15.98
N GLN A 16 9.57 12.92 -15.28
CA GLN A 16 10.39 13.51 -14.21
C GLN A 16 10.50 12.61 -12.97
N ASN A 17 9.52 11.74 -12.70
CA ASN A 17 9.50 10.88 -11.50
C ASN A 17 9.75 9.40 -11.81
N LYS A 18 10.01 9.04 -13.07
CA LYS A 18 10.18 7.68 -13.56
C LYS A 18 11.19 6.84 -12.78
N GLU A 19 12.30 7.44 -12.37
CA GLU A 19 13.34 6.77 -11.57
C GLU A 19 12.82 6.30 -10.21
N TRP A 20 11.90 7.06 -9.61
CA TRP A 20 11.37 6.79 -8.27
C TRP A 20 10.27 5.74 -8.25
N ILE A 21 9.60 5.48 -9.37
CA ILE A 21 8.43 4.58 -9.40
C ILE A 21 8.86 3.17 -8.98
N LEU A 22 8.30 2.64 -7.90
CA LEU A 22 8.47 1.24 -7.50
C LEU A 22 7.25 0.41 -7.91
N THR A 23 6.06 0.92 -7.63
CA THR A 23 4.78 0.30 -8.01
C THR A 23 3.80 1.34 -8.52
N SER A 24 2.86 0.89 -9.35
CA SER A 24 1.77 1.72 -9.86
C SER A 24 0.42 1.02 -9.70
N THR A 25 -0.63 1.81 -9.58
CA THR A 25 -2.01 1.33 -9.41
C THR A 25 -2.93 2.16 -10.30
N THR A 26 -3.96 1.52 -10.84
CA THR A 26 -5.04 2.14 -11.59
C THR A 26 -6.28 2.28 -10.71
N TYR A 27 -6.87 3.48 -10.69
CA TYR A 27 -8.18 3.76 -10.10
C TYR A 27 -9.00 4.61 -11.08
N SER A 28 -10.20 4.16 -11.45
CA SER A 28 -11.11 4.89 -12.37
C SER A 28 -10.42 5.39 -13.64
N ASN A 29 -9.66 4.51 -14.31
CA ASN A 29 -8.84 4.78 -15.52
C ASN A 29 -7.66 5.75 -15.32
N GLN A 30 -7.41 6.23 -14.10
CA GLN A 30 -6.22 7.02 -13.78
C GLN A 30 -5.15 6.11 -13.19
N ARG A 31 -3.95 6.15 -13.77
CA ARG A 31 -2.80 5.43 -13.23
C ARG A 31 -1.93 6.37 -12.41
N PHE A 32 -1.53 5.91 -11.24
CA PHE A 32 -0.78 6.70 -10.28
C PHE A 32 0.31 5.85 -9.61
N ILE A 33 1.28 6.54 -9.00
CA ILE A 33 2.37 5.92 -8.25
C ILE A 33 1.82 5.44 -6.91
N SER A 34 1.83 4.12 -6.68
CA SER A 34 1.37 3.54 -5.43
C SER A 34 2.50 3.18 -4.47
N GLY A 35 3.74 3.19 -4.95
CA GLY A 35 4.94 3.06 -4.14
C GLY A 35 6.14 3.67 -4.87
N VAL A 36 7.05 4.25 -4.10
CA VAL A 36 8.30 4.82 -4.60
C VAL A 36 9.50 4.18 -3.92
N GLN A 37 10.60 4.12 -4.65
CA GLN A 37 11.90 3.79 -4.07
C GLN A 37 13.05 4.41 -4.86
N ARG A 38 14.05 4.92 -4.13
CA ARG A 38 15.36 5.31 -4.68
C ARG A 38 16.44 5.12 -3.61
N GLY A 39 17.37 4.20 -3.84
CA GLY A 39 18.32 3.79 -2.81
C GLY A 39 17.58 3.29 -1.56
N CYS A 40 17.96 3.81 -0.39
CA CYS A 40 17.35 3.46 0.89
C CYS A 40 16.04 4.21 1.21
N VAL A 41 15.59 5.11 0.33
CA VAL A 41 14.32 5.83 0.52
C VAL A 41 13.21 5.06 -0.16
N CYS A 42 12.21 4.62 0.59
CA CYS A 42 10.99 4.02 0.05
C CYS A 42 9.74 4.58 0.75
N ALA A 43 8.61 4.58 0.04
CA ALA A 43 7.31 4.92 0.61
C ALA A 43 6.19 4.25 -0.18
N THR A 44 5.06 4.02 0.49
CA THR A 44 3.83 3.50 -0.12
C THR A 44 2.72 4.53 0.00
N GLN A 45 1.88 4.63 -1.02
CA GLN A 45 0.65 5.42 -0.95
C GLN A 45 -0.48 4.63 -0.28
N PHE A 46 -0.46 3.29 -0.37
CA PHE A 46 -1.34 2.46 0.45
C PHE A 46 -0.83 2.34 1.89
N HIS A 47 -1.72 1.95 2.78
CA HIS A 47 -1.44 1.74 4.21
C HIS A 47 -1.12 0.28 4.49
N PRO A 48 0.16 -0.13 4.58
CA PRO A 48 0.49 -1.53 4.85
C PRO A 48 -0.09 -1.99 6.21
N GLU A 49 -0.15 -1.13 7.22
CA GLU A 49 -0.75 -1.43 8.52
C GLU A 49 -2.28 -1.65 8.47
N LYS A 50 -2.94 -1.22 7.38
CA LYS A 50 -4.39 -1.43 7.13
C LYS A 50 -4.66 -2.50 6.08
N SER A 51 -3.63 -3.16 5.57
CA SER A 51 -3.72 -4.10 4.43
C SER A 51 -3.67 -5.58 4.85
N GLY A 52 -3.92 -5.90 6.12
CA GLY A 52 -3.93 -7.27 6.63
C GLY A 52 -2.59 -8.00 6.42
N GLU A 53 -2.65 -9.31 6.15
CA GLU A 53 -1.47 -10.16 5.92
C GLU A 53 -0.55 -9.64 4.82
N THR A 54 -1.12 -9.16 3.70
CA THR A 54 -0.36 -8.56 2.60
C THR A 54 0.47 -7.37 3.09
N GLY A 55 -0.15 -6.51 3.90
CA GLY A 55 0.52 -5.37 4.50
C GLY A 55 1.62 -5.75 5.49
N LEU A 56 1.37 -6.78 6.31
CA LEU A 56 2.37 -7.33 7.23
C LEU A 56 3.58 -7.89 6.50
N HIS A 57 3.38 -8.59 5.37
CA HIS A 57 4.47 -9.07 4.54
C HIS A 57 5.33 -7.93 3.97
N VAL A 58 4.70 -6.82 3.54
CA VAL A 58 5.43 -5.64 3.08
C VAL A 58 6.29 -5.04 4.21
N LEU A 59 5.72 -4.88 5.41
CA LEU A 59 6.46 -4.35 6.57
C LEU A 59 7.61 -5.26 6.99
N LYS A 60 7.36 -6.58 7.03
CA LYS A 60 8.38 -7.57 7.36
C LYS A 60 9.54 -7.51 6.36
N GLY A 61 9.24 -7.52 5.05
CA GLY A 61 10.26 -7.41 4.02
C GLY A 61 11.07 -6.12 4.11
N PHE A 62 10.41 -5.00 4.46
CA PHE A 62 11.10 -3.72 4.71
C PHE A 62 12.09 -3.81 5.89
N PHE A 63 11.68 -4.39 7.02
CA PHE A 63 12.58 -4.57 8.17
C PHE A 63 13.74 -5.53 7.86
N GLU A 64 13.47 -6.66 7.21
CA GLU A 64 14.50 -7.62 6.79
C GLU A 64 15.51 -6.98 5.83
N ALA A 65 15.06 -6.12 4.91
CA ALA A 65 15.92 -5.39 4.00
C ALA A 65 16.80 -4.35 4.71
N ILE A 66 16.29 -3.73 5.79
CA ILE A 66 17.09 -2.85 6.66
C ILE A 66 18.15 -3.66 7.40
N GLU A 67 17.76 -4.75 8.06
CA GLU A 67 18.67 -5.58 8.87
C GLU A 67 19.80 -6.18 8.02
N SER A 68 19.49 -6.59 6.80
CA SER A 68 20.46 -7.15 5.86
C SER A 68 21.25 -6.10 5.07
N GLY A 69 20.91 -4.81 5.18
CA GLY A 69 21.53 -3.73 4.41
C GLY A 69 21.22 -3.73 2.91
N THR A 70 20.23 -4.53 2.47
CA THR A 70 19.91 -4.74 1.07
C THR A 70 18.84 -3.78 0.52
N LEU A 71 18.31 -2.87 1.36
CA LEU A 71 17.25 -1.95 0.95
C LEU A 71 17.62 -1.11 -0.29
N ALA A 72 18.88 -0.73 -0.46
CA ALA A 72 19.31 0.03 -1.63
C ALA A 72 19.49 -0.80 -2.92
N GLU A 73 19.47 -2.14 -2.80
CA GLU A 73 19.82 -3.10 -3.86
C GLU A 73 18.61 -3.86 -4.40
N THR A 74 17.39 -3.48 -3.98
CA THR A 74 16.18 -4.17 -4.43
C THR A 74 15.98 -4.02 -5.94
N ILE A 75 15.62 -5.13 -6.58
CA ILE A 75 15.30 -5.15 -8.00
C ILE A 75 13.97 -4.43 -8.22
N LYS A 76 13.98 -3.37 -9.02
CA LYS A 76 12.77 -2.71 -9.48
C LYS A 76 12.01 -3.68 -10.38
N LEU A 77 10.81 -4.07 -9.93
CA LEU A 77 9.90 -4.84 -10.76
C LEU A 77 9.32 -3.90 -11.82
N GLU A 78 9.45 -4.27 -13.10
CA GLU A 78 8.75 -3.55 -14.16
C GLU A 78 7.24 -3.83 -14.01
N PRO A 79 6.42 -2.79 -13.78
CA PRO A 79 4.99 -3.00 -13.62
C PRO A 79 4.38 -3.48 -14.94
N ASN A 80 3.57 -4.54 -14.90
CA ASN A 80 2.77 -4.91 -16.06
C ASN A 80 1.69 -3.85 -16.28
N LEU A 81 1.87 -3.01 -17.31
CA LEU A 81 0.99 -1.89 -17.60
C LEU A 81 -0.29 -2.30 -18.32
N ASP A 82 -0.35 -3.51 -18.89
CA ASP A 82 -1.48 -3.95 -19.71
C ASP A 82 -2.69 -4.39 -18.87
N ILE A 83 -2.46 -4.70 -17.59
CA ILE A 83 -3.51 -5.16 -16.68
C ILE A 83 -3.82 -4.04 -15.67
N PRO A 84 -4.98 -3.36 -15.77
CA PRO A 84 -5.37 -2.39 -14.77
C PRO A 84 -5.73 -3.08 -13.46
N THR A 85 -5.28 -2.51 -12.34
CA THR A 85 -5.81 -2.89 -11.02
C THR A 85 -7.25 -2.40 -10.88
N GLN A 86 -8.00 -3.03 -9.98
CA GLN A 86 -9.39 -2.69 -9.70
C GLN A 86 -9.64 -2.65 -8.20
N LEU A 87 -10.66 -1.90 -7.78
CA LEU A 87 -11.14 -1.99 -6.42
C LEU A 87 -11.85 -3.33 -6.21
N VAL A 88 -11.56 -3.96 -5.08
CA VAL A 88 -12.34 -5.10 -4.61
C VAL A 88 -13.69 -4.65 -4.06
N LYS A 89 -14.67 -5.56 -4.07
CA LYS A 89 -15.95 -5.32 -3.41
C LYS A 89 -15.73 -5.24 -1.90
N ARG A 90 -15.80 -4.03 -1.33
CA ARG A 90 -15.60 -3.82 0.10
C ARG A 90 -16.78 -4.36 0.90
N VAL A 91 -16.51 -5.35 1.75
CA VAL A 91 -17.44 -5.83 2.78
C VAL A 91 -17.12 -5.11 4.08
N VAL A 92 -18.13 -4.53 4.73
CA VAL A 92 -17.99 -3.85 6.02
C VAL A 92 -18.82 -4.63 7.05
N VAL A 93 -18.16 -5.00 8.16
CA VAL A 93 -18.82 -5.60 9.32
C VAL A 93 -18.97 -4.51 10.37
N ALA A 94 -20.16 -4.40 10.94
CA ALA A 94 -20.48 -3.45 11.99
C ALA A 94 -21.00 -4.19 13.23
N LEU A 95 -20.66 -3.67 14.41
CA LEU A 95 -21.12 -4.15 15.70
C LEU A 95 -21.46 -2.96 16.58
N ASP A 96 -22.47 -3.10 17.44
CA ASP A 96 -22.81 -2.10 18.44
C ASP A 96 -21.85 -2.20 19.62
N VAL A 97 -21.49 -1.06 20.20
CA VAL A 97 -20.72 -0.98 21.45
C VAL A 97 -21.55 -0.19 22.45
N ARG A 98 -21.99 -0.83 23.53
CA ARG A 98 -22.85 -0.27 24.58
C ARG A 98 -22.22 -0.47 25.95
N THR A 99 -22.82 0.14 26.96
CA THR A 99 -22.46 -0.10 28.37
C THR A 99 -23.64 -0.75 29.08
N ASN A 100 -23.41 -1.85 29.81
CA ASN A 100 -24.45 -2.47 30.65
C ASN A 100 -24.60 -1.72 32.00
N ASP A 101 -25.57 -2.13 32.83
CA ASP A 101 -25.80 -1.52 34.15
C ASP A 101 -24.62 -1.68 35.14
N HIS A 102 -23.68 -2.59 34.85
CA HIS A 102 -22.46 -2.81 35.64
C HIS A 102 -21.26 -1.99 35.16
N GLY A 103 -21.39 -1.23 34.06
CA GLY A 103 -20.31 -0.44 33.48
C GLY A 103 -19.43 -1.20 32.47
N ASP A 104 -19.75 -2.45 32.13
CA ASP A 104 -19.00 -3.22 31.14
C ASP A 104 -19.35 -2.79 29.71
N LEU A 105 -18.38 -2.87 28.81
CA LEU A 105 -18.62 -2.76 27.38
C LEU A 105 -19.26 -4.06 26.85
N VAL A 106 -20.45 -3.94 26.27
CA VAL A 106 -21.24 -5.05 25.69
C VAL A 106 -21.66 -4.77 24.26
#